data_AF-A0A2D6IMY5-F1
#
_entry.id   AF-A0A2D6IMY5-F1
#
_cell.length_a   1.000
_cell.length_b   1.000
_cell.length_c   1.000
_cell.angle_alpha   90.00
_cell.angle_beta   90.00
_cell.angle_gamma   90.00
#
_symmetry.space_group_name_H-M   'P 1'
#
loop_
_entity.id
_entity.type
_entity.pdbx_description
1 polymer ?
#
loop_
_entity_poly.entity_id
_entity_poly.type
_entity_poly.pdbx_seq_one_letter_code
_entity_poly.pdbx_strand_id
1 'polypeptide(L)'
;MFRWLLTVLVGPAQPGPTSRAWLVTTYELDLPADASLVTAKSPYSRAAVYAIVAQQVEECLCLETDDGEVRRLKTLIGDLGTESIDFLDLIFRLEQAFGIEILREDLHARDILESPTFVSGNRVNDQGLVRLQNRMQWRDLSPSSAFGVSRKTEDLDGFLTVGDLCRCVESKVAMLA
;
A
#
# COMPACT_ATOMS: atom_id res chain seq x y z
N MET A 1 17.84 6.00 20.39
CA MET A 1 18.75 5.49 19.35
C MET A 1 18.91 4.00 19.62
N PHE A 2 18.20 3.15 18.88
CA PHE A 2 18.23 1.69 19.10
C PHE A 2 19.32 1.08 18.21
N ARG A 3 20.28 0.39 18.82
CA ARG A 3 21.44 -0.20 18.14
C ARG A 3 21.17 -1.68 17.91
N TRP A 4 21.09 -2.09 16.65
CA TRP A 4 20.83 -3.46 16.25
C TRP A 4 22.09 -4.06 15.61
N LEU A 5 22.48 -5.26 16.04
CA LEU A 5 23.62 -6.01 15.47
C LEU A 5 23.09 -6.90 14.34
N LEU A 6 23.48 -6.62 13.10
CA LEU A 6 23.19 -7.49 11.96
C LEU A 6 24.37 -8.43 11.76
N THR A 7 24.15 -9.73 11.99
CA THR A 7 25.13 -10.77 11.71
C THR A 7 24.86 -11.36 10.34
N VAL A 8 25.77 -11.17 9.39
CA VAL A 8 25.65 -11.70 8.03
C VAL A 8 26.61 -12.88 7.86
N LEU A 9 26.08 -14.03 7.45
CA LEU A 9 26.89 -15.20 7.07
C LEU A 9 27.27 -15.08 5.59
N VAL A 10 28.54 -14.81 5.31
CA VAL A 10 29.06 -14.79 3.93
C VAL A 10 29.60 -16.17 3.58
N GLY A 11 29.08 -16.76 2.49
CA GLY A 11 29.48 -18.09 2.02
C GLY A 11 30.95 -18.15 1.54
N PRO A 12 31.57 -19.34 1.49
CA PRO A 12 33.00 -19.46 1.21
C PRO A 12 33.35 -19.14 -0.25
N ALA A 13 34.46 -18.45 -0.46
CA ALA A 13 35.17 -18.44 -1.74
C ALA A 13 35.70 -19.87 -2.06
N GLN A 14 35.60 -20.28 -3.32
CA GLN A 14 35.85 -21.62 -3.90
C GLN A 14 37.28 -22.20 -3.64
N PRO A 15 37.62 -23.42 -4.10
CA PRO A 15 37.41 -24.71 -3.43
C PRO A 15 38.75 -25.39 -3.04
N GLY A 16 38.79 -26.04 -1.88
CA GLY A 16 39.94 -26.87 -1.46
C GLY A 16 39.50 -27.90 -0.44
N PRO A 17 40.14 -29.09 -0.39
CA PRO A 17 39.65 -30.18 0.43
C PRO A 17 40.00 -29.93 1.91
N THR A 18 39.00 -30.14 2.75
CA THR A 18 39.07 -30.30 4.21
C THR A 18 39.42 -29.08 5.07
N SER A 19 38.40 -28.25 5.33
CA SER A 19 37.99 -27.74 6.67
C SER A 19 37.20 -26.43 6.50
N ARG A 20 35.88 -26.46 6.67
CA ARG A 20 35.00 -25.28 6.56
C ARG A 20 34.94 -24.54 7.90
N ALA A 21 35.70 -23.46 8.05
CA ALA A 21 35.46 -22.45 9.08
C ALA A 21 34.65 -21.29 8.47
N TRP A 22 33.56 -20.90 9.13
CA TRP A 22 32.75 -19.75 8.74
C TRP A 22 33.35 -18.48 9.35
N LEU A 23 33.61 -17.46 8.53
CA LEU A 23 33.94 -16.12 9.03
C LEU A 23 32.63 -15.40 9.34
N VAL A 24 32.45 -15.01 10.60
CA VAL A 24 31.32 -14.19 11.05
C VAL A 24 31.83 -12.77 11.21
N THR A 25 31.32 -11.84 10.40
CA THR A 25 31.60 -10.41 10.53
C THR A 25 30.32 -9.71 10.99
N THR A 26 30.43 -8.89 12.03
CA THR A 26 29.31 -8.13 12.57
C THR A 26 29.51 -6.66 12.24
N TYR A 27 28.50 -6.04 11.63
CA TYR A 27 28.49 -4.61 11.34
C TYR A 27 27.43 -3.92 12.18
N GLU A 28 27.75 -2.74 12.68
CA GLU A 28 26.79 -1.86 13.34
C GLU A 28 26.32 -0.83 12.32
N LEU A 29 25.01 -0.80 12.07
CA LEU A 29 24.39 0.12 11.13
C LEU A 29 23.36 0.96 11.89
N ASP A 30 23.51 2.29 11.85
CA ASP A 30 22.51 3.23 12.38
C ASP A 30 21.40 3.43 11.33
N LEU A 31 20.21 2.91 11.61
CA LEU A 31 19.02 3.05 10.76
C LEU A 31 18.08 4.16 11.27
N PRO A 32 17.48 4.98 10.39
CA PRO A 32 16.52 6.00 10.77
C PRO A 32 15.19 5.40 11.29
N ALA A 33 14.48 6.18 12.09
CA ALA A 33 13.29 5.74 12.85
C ALA A 33 12.06 5.39 11.99
N ASP A 34 12.08 5.66 10.69
CA ASP A 34 11.01 5.33 9.73
C ASP A 34 11.20 3.96 9.06
N ALA A 35 12.26 3.22 9.41
CA ALA A 35 12.54 1.86 8.95
C ALA A 35 11.63 0.80 9.61
N SER A 36 10.36 1.11 9.85
CA SER A 36 9.39 0.15 10.38
C SER A 36 8.94 -0.82 9.28
N LEU A 37 9.59 -1.98 9.29
CA LEU A 37 9.11 -3.32 8.90
C LEU A 37 8.35 -3.41 7.56
N VAL A 38 9.10 -3.41 6.46
CA VAL A 38 8.74 -4.28 5.34
C VAL A 38 9.16 -5.69 5.76
N THR A 39 8.22 -6.50 6.23
CA THR A 39 8.47 -7.90 6.60
C THR A 39 8.94 -8.66 5.37
N ALA A 40 10.05 -9.40 5.50
CA ALA A 40 10.83 -10.05 4.46
C ALA A 40 10.15 -11.23 3.72
N LYS A 41 8.88 -11.11 3.32
CA LYS A 41 8.07 -12.26 2.89
C LYS A 41 7.33 -12.10 1.55
N SER A 42 7.14 -10.87 1.05
CA SER A 42 6.62 -10.61 -0.32
C SER A 42 7.77 -10.61 -1.34
N PRO A 43 7.60 -11.20 -2.55
CA PRO A 43 8.61 -11.12 -3.61
C PRO A 43 8.70 -9.71 -4.24
N TYR A 44 7.76 -8.81 -3.93
CA TYR A 44 7.71 -7.47 -4.51
C TYR A 44 8.31 -6.43 -3.56
N SER A 45 9.27 -5.66 -4.07
CA SER A 45 9.71 -4.43 -3.40
C SER A 45 8.66 -3.32 -3.55
N ARG A 46 8.67 -2.31 -2.68
CA ARG A 46 7.79 -1.12 -2.83
C ARG A 46 7.94 -0.43 -4.18
N ALA A 47 9.16 -0.40 -4.72
CA ALA A 47 9.43 0.15 -6.05
C ALA A 47 8.78 -0.71 -7.16
N ALA A 48 8.86 -2.04 -7.02
CA ALA A 48 8.21 -2.97 -7.96
C ALA A 48 6.68 -2.87 -7.89
N VAL A 49 6.09 -2.79 -6.68
CA VAL A 49 4.65 -2.58 -6.51
C VAL A 49 4.22 -1.30 -7.23
N TYR A 50 4.92 -0.18 -6.97
CA TYR A 50 4.59 1.08 -7.62
C TYR A 50 4.70 1.01 -9.15
N ALA A 51 5.75 0.39 -9.70
CA ALA A 51 5.94 0.29 -11.14
C ALA A 51 4.80 -0.50 -11.80
N ILE A 52 4.42 -1.65 -11.22
CA ILE A 52 3.32 -2.47 -11.73
C ILE A 52 1.99 -1.74 -11.60
N VAL A 53 1.71 -1.12 -10.44
CA VAL A 53 0.47 -0.36 -10.22
C VAL A 53 0.38 0.80 -11.21
N ALA A 54 1.47 1.56 -11.39
CA ALA A 54 1.49 2.69 -12.32
C ALA A 54 1.23 2.23 -13.76
N GLN A 55 1.90 1.16 -14.20
CA GLN A 55 1.66 0.56 -15.50
C GLN A 55 0.19 0.13 -15.68
N GLN A 56 -0.41 -0.52 -14.68
CA GLN A 56 -1.80 -0.94 -14.78
C GLN A 56 -2.78 0.25 -14.80
N VAL A 57 -2.48 1.33 -14.08
CA VAL A 57 -3.25 2.57 -14.15
C VAL A 57 -3.15 3.20 -15.54
N GLU A 58 -1.94 3.31 -16.11
CA GLU A 58 -1.72 3.86 -17.45
C GLU A 58 -2.45 3.04 -18.53
N GLU A 59 -2.31 1.71 -18.48
CA GLU A 59 -2.97 0.80 -19.43
C GLU A 59 -4.49 0.80 -19.29
N CYS A 60 -5.02 0.88 -18.06
CA CYS A 60 -6.47 0.86 -17.82
C CYS A 60 -7.14 2.18 -18.24
N LEU A 61 -6.47 3.31 -18.00
CA LEU A 61 -6.99 4.64 -18.28
C LEU A 61 -6.53 5.19 -19.65
N CYS A 62 -5.79 4.39 -20.42
CA CYS A 62 -5.22 4.77 -21.72
C CYS A 62 -4.38 6.06 -21.65
N LEU A 63 -3.59 6.22 -20.57
CA LEU A 63 -2.71 7.38 -20.38
C LEU A 63 -1.41 7.22 -21.18
N GLU A 64 -0.86 8.32 -21.67
CA GLU A 64 0.44 8.33 -22.35
C GLU A 64 1.57 8.08 -21.33
N THR A 65 2.45 7.14 -21.65
CA THR A 65 3.49 6.61 -20.74
C THR A 65 4.64 7.59 -20.47
N ASP A 66 4.81 8.62 -21.31
CA ASP A 66 5.91 9.57 -21.25
C ASP A 66 5.61 10.86 -20.48
N ASP A 67 4.35 11.13 -20.17
CA ASP A 67 3.94 12.38 -19.52
C ASP A 67 4.17 12.41 -17.99
N GLY A 68 4.54 11.27 -17.38
CA GLY A 68 4.63 11.17 -15.92
C GLY A 68 3.31 11.55 -15.23
N GLU A 69 2.21 11.28 -15.94
CA GLU A 69 0.82 11.53 -15.56
C GLU A 69 0.49 10.78 -14.28
N VAL A 70 0.96 9.53 -14.13
CA VAL A 70 0.72 8.72 -12.93
C VAL A 70 1.73 9.05 -11.83
N ARG A 71 1.22 9.62 -10.74
CA ARG A 71 1.99 9.96 -9.54
C ARG A 71 1.27 9.50 -8.29
N ARG A 72 2.05 9.12 -7.26
CA ARG A 72 1.51 8.64 -5.96
C ARG A 72 0.48 9.56 -5.32
N LEU A 73 0.59 10.87 -5.53
CA LEU A 73 -0.29 11.87 -4.92
C LEU A 73 -1.56 12.14 -5.72
N LYS A 74 -1.63 11.73 -7.00
CA LYS A 74 -2.84 11.90 -7.80
C LYS A 74 -3.93 10.95 -7.31
N THR A 75 -5.14 11.47 -7.21
CA THR A 75 -6.37 10.73 -6.96
C THR A 75 -6.83 10.01 -8.23
N LEU A 76 -7.32 8.79 -8.08
CA LEU A 76 -7.79 7.98 -9.21
C LEU A 76 -9.00 8.65 -9.88
N ILE A 77 -10.00 9.04 -9.09
CA ILE A 77 -11.22 9.65 -9.62
C ILE A 77 -11.01 11.15 -9.89
N GLY A 78 -10.44 11.90 -8.95
CA GLY A 78 -10.34 13.37 -9.05
C GLY A 78 -9.32 13.87 -10.06
N ASP A 79 -8.10 13.33 -10.04
CA ASP A 79 -6.98 13.81 -10.86
C ASP A 79 -6.79 13.01 -12.14
N LEU A 80 -7.06 11.69 -12.11
CA LEU A 80 -6.90 10.79 -13.26
C LEU A 80 -8.22 10.47 -13.97
N GLY A 81 -9.36 10.94 -13.46
CA GLY A 81 -10.65 10.78 -14.12
C GLY A 81 -11.12 9.32 -14.23
N THR A 82 -10.70 8.45 -13.31
CA THR A 82 -11.10 7.03 -13.30
C THR A 82 -12.61 6.92 -13.13
N GLU A 83 -13.29 6.31 -14.10
CA GLU A 83 -14.72 5.98 -14.00
C GLU A 83 -14.96 4.77 -13.08
N SER A 84 -16.20 4.60 -12.61
CA SER A 84 -16.53 3.46 -11.72
C SER A 84 -16.27 2.10 -12.37
N ILE A 85 -16.36 1.99 -13.70
CA ILE A 85 -16.06 0.76 -14.45
C ILE A 85 -14.56 0.53 -14.53
N ASP A 86 -13.80 1.57 -14.88
CA ASP A 86 -12.34 1.51 -14.98
C ASP A 86 -11.71 1.18 -13.62
N PHE A 87 -12.28 1.71 -12.53
CA PHE A 87 -11.83 1.35 -11.19
C PHE A 87 -11.95 -0.15 -10.93
N LEU A 88 -13.08 -0.77 -11.29
CA LEU A 88 -13.28 -2.21 -11.12
C LEU A 88 -12.35 -3.04 -12.00
N ASP A 89 -12.11 -2.62 -13.25
CA ASP A 89 -11.14 -3.28 -14.14
C ASP A 89 -9.71 -3.16 -13.60
N LEU A 90 -9.33 -1.99 -13.10
CA LEU A 90 -8.02 -1.75 -12.48
C LEU A 90 -7.81 -2.65 -11.26
N ILE A 91 -8.79 -2.75 -10.36
CA ILE A 91 -8.68 -3.66 -9.21
C ILE A 91 -8.48 -5.10 -9.67
N PHE A 92 -9.29 -5.57 -10.63
CA PHE A 92 -9.17 -6.92 -11.18
C PHE A 92 -7.80 -7.18 -11.81
N ARG A 93 -7.27 -6.23 -12.58
CA ARG A 93 -5.92 -6.31 -13.16
C ARG A 93 -4.84 -6.43 -12.09
N LEU A 94 -4.95 -5.67 -11.00
CA LEU A 94 -4.01 -5.75 -9.87
C LEU A 94 -4.12 -7.09 -9.15
N GLU A 95 -5.32 -7.63 -8.94
CA GLU A 95 -5.50 -8.97 -8.39
C GLU A 95 -4.79 -10.03 -9.24
N GLN A 96 -4.94 -9.98 -10.58
CA GLN A 96 -4.26 -10.90 -11.48
C GLN A 96 -2.73 -10.70 -11.49
N ALA A 97 -2.25 -9.47 -11.49
CA ALA A 97 -0.82 -9.16 -11.56
C ALA A 97 -0.04 -9.59 -10.30
N PHE A 98 -0.67 -9.53 -9.13
CA PHE A 98 -0.04 -9.84 -7.84
C PHE A 98 -0.49 -11.17 -7.23
N GLY A 99 -1.51 -11.84 -7.79
CA GLY A 99 -2.07 -13.06 -7.23
C GLY A 99 -2.73 -12.85 -5.87
N ILE A 100 -3.41 -11.71 -5.69
CA ILE A 100 -4.08 -11.29 -4.45
C ILE A 100 -5.59 -11.15 -4.66
N GLU A 101 -6.33 -11.07 -3.55
CA GLU A 101 -7.75 -10.71 -3.54
C GLU A 101 -7.94 -9.37 -2.80
N ILE A 102 -8.58 -8.42 -3.46
CA ILE A 102 -8.93 -7.09 -2.94
C ILE A 102 -10.46 -7.01 -2.90
N LEU A 103 -11.02 -7.24 -1.72
CA LEU A 103 -12.47 -7.21 -1.55
C LEU A 103 -12.95 -5.76 -1.71
N ARG A 104 -14.11 -5.56 -2.33
CA ARG A 104 -14.72 -4.21 -2.42
C ARG A 104 -14.91 -3.57 -1.05
N GLU A 105 -15.22 -4.37 -0.04
CA GLU A 105 -15.36 -3.91 1.35
C GLU A 105 -14.05 -3.38 1.94
N ASP A 106 -12.90 -3.79 1.38
CA ASP A 106 -11.60 -3.23 1.76
C ASP A 106 -11.47 -1.79 1.27
N LEU A 107 -12.09 -1.44 0.14
CA LEU A 107 -11.92 -0.16 -0.57
C LEU A 107 -13.00 0.86 -0.23
N HIS A 108 -14.28 0.43 -0.15
CA HIS A 108 -15.42 1.34 -0.02
C HIS A 108 -16.04 1.36 1.40
N ALA A 109 -15.79 0.33 2.22
CA ALA A 109 -16.26 0.23 3.61
C ALA A 109 -17.75 0.62 3.80
N ARG A 110 -18.64 0.12 2.93
CA ARG A 110 -20.06 0.54 2.86
C ARG A 110 -20.80 0.28 4.17
N ASP A 111 -20.49 -0.82 4.84
CA ASP A 111 -21.04 -1.19 6.14
C ASP A 111 -20.79 -0.11 7.21
N ILE A 112 -19.63 0.58 7.14
CA ILE A 112 -19.29 1.67 8.04
C ILE A 112 -19.99 2.96 7.59
N LEU A 113 -19.95 3.28 6.29
CA LEU A 113 -20.50 4.52 5.73
C LEU A 113 -22.04 4.59 5.73
N GLU A 114 -22.72 3.46 5.86
CA GLU A 114 -24.19 3.40 5.92
C GLU A 114 -24.73 3.19 7.34
N SER A 115 -23.83 2.98 8.31
CA SER A 115 -24.24 2.71 9.69
C SER A 115 -24.61 3.99 10.43
N PRO A 116 -25.81 4.08 11.05
CA PRO A 116 -26.18 5.21 11.89
C PRO A 116 -25.33 5.32 13.17
N THR A 117 -24.56 4.28 13.51
CA THR A 117 -23.59 4.32 14.62
C THR A 117 -22.35 5.13 14.25
N PHE A 118 -21.92 5.05 12.99
CA PHE A 118 -20.66 5.62 12.52
C PHE A 118 -20.85 6.88 11.67
N VAL A 119 -22.08 7.16 11.25
CA VAL A 119 -22.43 8.30 10.41
C VAL A 119 -23.51 9.14 11.07
N SER A 120 -23.34 10.46 10.98
CA SER A 120 -24.28 11.46 11.46
C SER A 120 -24.57 12.45 10.34
N GLY A 121 -25.80 12.44 9.84
CA GLY A 121 -26.15 13.15 8.60
C GLY A 121 -25.47 12.48 7.41
N ASN A 122 -24.62 13.22 6.69
CA ASN A 122 -23.82 12.72 5.56
C ASN A 122 -22.32 12.63 5.89
N ARG A 123 -21.96 12.67 7.18
CA ARG A 123 -20.57 12.72 7.64
C ARG A 123 -20.26 11.61 8.63
N VAL A 124 -19.07 11.04 8.50
CA VAL A 124 -18.52 10.07 9.43
C VAL A 124 -18.17 10.77 10.75
N ASN A 125 -18.64 10.21 11.86
CA ASN A 125 -18.34 10.71 13.19
C ASN A 125 -16.97 10.18 13.69
N ASP A 126 -16.52 10.59 14.89
CA ASP A 126 -15.21 10.17 15.41
C ASP A 126 -15.08 8.65 15.57
N GLN A 127 -16.15 7.97 15.97
CA GLN A 127 -16.16 6.50 16.09
C GLN A 127 -16.04 5.83 14.72
N GLY A 128 -16.74 6.36 13.73
CA GLY A 128 -16.65 5.89 12.34
C GLY A 128 -15.27 6.09 11.76
N LEU A 129 -14.60 7.21 12.04
CA LEU A 129 -13.25 7.48 11.56
C LEU A 129 -12.25 6.48 12.16
N VAL A 130 -12.34 6.21 13.47
CA VAL A 130 -11.53 5.16 14.13
C VAL A 130 -11.81 3.79 13.53
N ARG A 131 -13.08 3.46 13.26
CA ARG A 131 -13.47 2.18 12.65
C ARG A 131 -12.93 2.03 11.24
N LEU A 132 -13.03 3.08 10.42
CA LEU A 132 -12.45 3.12 9.08
C LEU A 132 -10.93 2.97 9.11
N GLN A 133 -10.24 3.71 9.99
CA GLN A 133 -8.78 3.62 10.10
C GLN A 133 -8.30 2.22 10.50
N ASN A 134 -9.04 1.53 11.38
CA ASN A 134 -8.74 0.15 11.75
C ASN A 134 -8.95 -0.85 10.60
N ARG A 135 -9.95 -0.58 9.74
CA ARG A 135 -10.28 -1.40 8.56
C ARG A 135 -9.31 -1.19 7.41
N MET A 136 -8.91 0.06 7.18
CA MET A 136 -8.12 0.53 6.04
C MET A 136 -6.76 1.04 6.53
N GLN A 137 -5.99 0.20 7.21
CA GLN A 137 -4.68 0.58 7.79
C GLN A 137 -3.65 1.01 6.73
N TRP A 138 -3.90 0.66 5.47
CA TRP A 138 -3.11 1.07 4.31
C TRP A 138 -3.40 2.50 3.85
N ARG A 139 -4.44 3.16 4.37
CA ARG A 139 -4.87 4.51 3.99
C ARG A 139 -4.73 5.49 5.15
N ASP A 140 -4.33 6.72 4.85
CA ASP A 140 -4.32 7.81 5.83
C ASP A 140 -5.72 8.41 5.96
N LEU A 141 -6.42 8.02 7.01
CA LEU A 141 -7.72 8.57 7.41
C LEU A 141 -7.58 9.34 8.73
N SER A 142 -6.38 9.83 9.04
CA SER A 142 -6.14 10.68 10.21
C SER A 142 -7.00 11.95 10.12
N PRO A 143 -7.34 12.60 11.26
CA PRO A 143 -8.12 13.83 11.26
C PRO A 143 -7.53 14.98 10.42
N SER A 144 -6.23 14.93 10.12
CA SER A 144 -5.51 15.89 9.28
C SER A 144 -5.47 15.55 7.79
N SER A 145 -5.91 14.35 7.39
CA SER A 145 -5.94 13.95 5.98
C SER A 145 -7.11 14.63 5.23
N ALA A 146 -7.06 14.64 3.89
CA ALA A 146 -8.12 15.24 3.08
C ALA A 146 -9.51 14.68 3.43
N PHE A 147 -9.61 13.35 3.61
CA PHE A 147 -10.83 12.71 4.07
C PHE A 147 -11.12 13.01 5.55
N GLY A 148 -10.13 12.98 6.44
CA GLY A 148 -10.34 13.25 7.87
C GLY A 148 -10.90 14.65 8.17
N VAL A 149 -10.62 15.61 7.29
CA VAL A 149 -11.19 16.97 7.32
C VAL A 149 -12.59 17.00 6.69
N SER A 150 -12.78 16.42 5.50
CA SER A 150 -14.08 16.45 4.84
C SER A 150 -15.11 15.59 5.57
N ARG A 151 -14.75 14.37 5.95
CA ARG A 151 -15.57 13.34 6.59
C ARG A 151 -16.87 12.99 5.89
N LYS A 152 -17.15 13.55 4.71
CA LYS A 152 -18.34 13.21 3.96
C LYS A 152 -18.23 11.78 3.46
N THR A 153 -19.31 11.02 3.56
CA THR A 153 -19.33 9.62 3.11
C THR A 153 -19.04 9.49 1.61
N GLU A 154 -19.50 10.46 0.80
CA GLU A 154 -19.29 10.49 -0.65
C GLU A 154 -17.83 10.73 -1.08
N ASP A 155 -17.01 11.33 -0.20
CA ASP A 155 -15.65 11.74 -0.55
C ASP A 155 -14.60 10.63 -0.36
N LEU A 156 -14.96 9.50 0.30
CA LEU A 156 -14.00 8.44 0.62
C LEU A 156 -13.33 7.90 -0.65
N ASP A 157 -14.11 7.61 -1.68
CA ASP A 157 -13.61 7.05 -2.94
C ASP A 157 -12.86 8.13 -3.75
N GLY A 158 -13.37 9.36 -3.73
CA GLY A 158 -12.80 10.49 -4.49
C GLY A 158 -11.37 10.84 -4.05
N PHE A 159 -11.04 10.67 -2.77
CA PHE A 159 -9.69 10.91 -2.26
C PHE A 159 -8.72 9.73 -2.42
N LEU A 160 -9.10 8.66 -3.13
CA LEU A 160 -8.26 7.47 -3.23
C LEU A 160 -7.10 7.75 -4.18
N THR A 161 -5.88 7.79 -3.66
CA THR A 161 -4.68 8.08 -4.45
C THR A 161 -4.04 6.83 -5.03
N VAL A 162 -3.23 6.99 -6.07
CA VAL A 162 -2.36 5.92 -6.59
C VAL A 162 -1.45 5.37 -5.49
N GLY A 163 -0.98 6.24 -4.59
CA GLY A 163 -0.17 5.84 -3.44
C GLY A 163 -0.95 5.02 -2.41
N ASP A 164 -2.22 5.35 -2.17
CA ASP A 164 -3.11 4.53 -1.34
C ASP A 164 -3.32 3.14 -1.95
N LEU A 165 -3.53 3.07 -3.27
CA LEU A 165 -3.69 1.80 -3.98
C LEU A 165 -2.42 0.94 -3.88
N CYS A 166 -1.23 1.55 -4.01
CA CYS A 166 0.04 0.85 -3.77
C CYS A 166 0.10 0.27 -2.35
N ARG A 167 -0.26 1.05 -1.33
CA ARG A 167 -0.26 0.56 0.07
C ARG A 167 -1.29 -0.54 0.30
N CYS A 168 -2.46 -0.46 -0.36
CA CYS A 168 -3.45 -1.53 -0.35
C CYS A 168 -2.84 -2.83 -0.88
N VAL A 169 -2.23 -2.79 -2.07
CA VAL A 169 -1.54 -3.95 -2.67
C VAL A 169 -0.42 -4.46 -1.75
N GLU A 170 0.44 -3.57 -1.23
CA GLU A 170 1.51 -3.92 -0.27
C GLU A 170 0.97 -4.69 0.94
N SER A 171 -0.18 -4.25 1.50
CA SER A 171 -0.81 -4.91 2.64
C SER A 171 -1.29 -6.33 2.31
N LYS A 172 -1.77 -6.57 1.09
CA LYS A 172 -2.26 -7.87 0.64
C LYS A 172 -1.14 -8.84 0.29
N VAL A 173 -0.12 -8.39 -0.44
CA VAL A 173 1.02 -9.24 -0.79
C VAL A 173 1.83 -9.65 0.45
N ALA A 174 1.82 -8.83 1.50
CA ALA A 174 2.43 -9.19 2.79
C ALA A 174 1.69 -10.33 3.53
N MET A 175 0.40 -10.56 3.21
CA MET A 175 -0.41 -11.63 3.81
C MET A 175 -0.31 -12.96 3.06
N LEU A 176 0.17 -12.97 1.80
CA LEU A 176 0.34 -14.19 0.99
C LEU A 176 1.43 -15.12 1.52
N ALA A 177 2.20 -14.66 2.48
CA ALA A 177 3.47 -15.23 2.85
C ALA A 177 3.36 -15.90 4.21
#